data_AF-A0A4R2PBU9-F1
#
_entry.id   AF-A0A4R2PBU9-F1
#
_cell.length_a   1.000
_cell.length_b   1.000
_cell.length_c   1.000
_cell.angle_alpha   90.00
_cell.angle_beta   90.00
_cell.angle_gamma   90.00
#
_symmetry.space_group_name_H-M   'P 1'
#
loop_
_entity.id
_entity.type
_entity.pdbx_description
1 polymer ?
#
loop_
_entity_poly.entity_id
_entity_poly.type
_entity_poly.pdbx_seq_one_letter_code
_entity_poly.pdbx_strand_id
1 'polypeptide(L)'
;MQSSCAAGGRILAGLIALVVSGGASAPSTAPSVKQIGETIRDRFIRSARACGATLPFVPAVAVNPTKSIDVHYSFDDRTVHLTDWANLDAESRAAITAWSAKGTFGLPPEGMYREMFNSFIVPHELGHYLQDIAGRWKGMSRWNAELEANRIGIAFWALQRGPEGNVEARVENITRFLDGVPSPVPAGDTPEAFLNRHYEAFSRGEPGPLNAMNYSWFQALMFKTALRERRQHPFCKLVALNKAA
;
A
#
# COMPACT_ATOMS: atom_id res chain seq x y z
N MET A 1 49.36 -53.81 49.80
CA MET A 1 48.09 -54.14 50.47
C MET A 1 46.98 -53.83 49.47
N GLN A 2 46.53 -54.85 48.73
CA GLN A 2 45.33 -55.67 49.02
C GLN A 2 44.05 -54.83 48.89
N SER A 3 43.31 -54.99 47.79
CA SER A 3 42.05 -55.78 47.71
C SER A 3 40.88 -54.80 47.57
N SER A 4 39.75 -55.05 46.93
CA SER A 4 39.24 -56.04 45.97
C SER A 4 37.74 -55.67 45.75
N CYS A 5 37.17 -55.93 44.56
CA CYS A 5 35.75 -56.30 44.28
C CYS A 5 34.57 -55.40 44.78
N ALA A 6 33.39 -55.27 44.15
CA ALA A 6 32.75 -55.84 42.96
C ALA A 6 31.37 -55.14 42.71
N ALA A 7 30.72 -55.53 41.60
CA ALA A 7 29.29 -55.42 41.23
C ALA A 7 28.80 -54.04 40.76
N GLY A 8 28.08 -53.88 39.65
CA GLY A 8 27.27 -54.83 38.89
C GLY A 8 25.88 -54.22 38.72
N GLY A 9 25.57 -53.65 37.55
CA GLY A 9 24.26 -53.07 37.26
C GLY A 9 24.17 -52.55 35.83
N ARG A 10 23.76 -53.40 34.89
CA ARG A 10 23.38 -53.00 33.53
C ARG A 10 21.94 -52.49 33.57
N ILE A 11 21.75 -51.18 33.42
CA ILE A 11 20.43 -50.57 33.15
C ILE A 11 20.27 -50.54 31.63
N LEU A 12 19.29 -51.29 31.10
CA LEU A 12 18.83 -51.12 29.72
C LEU A 12 18.17 -49.74 29.60
N ALA A 13 18.86 -48.80 28.95
CA ALA A 13 18.25 -47.56 28.50
C ALA A 13 17.39 -47.85 27.25
N GLY A 14 16.08 -47.97 27.44
CA GLY A 14 15.13 -48.01 26.34
C GLY A 14 15.09 -46.66 25.63
N LEU A 15 15.55 -46.61 24.37
CA LEU A 15 15.29 -45.48 23.47
C LEU A 15 13.79 -45.43 23.14
N ILE A 16 13.08 -44.49 23.75
CA ILE A 16 11.75 -44.07 23.28
C ILE A 16 12.01 -43.10 22.13
N ALA A 17 11.85 -43.57 20.89
CA ALA A 17 11.82 -42.70 19.72
C ALA A 17 10.51 -41.90 19.74
N LEU A 18 10.57 -40.63 20.15
CA LEU A 18 9.48 -39.68 19.90
C LEU A 18 9.40 -39.44 18.40
N VAL A 19 8.39 -40.05 17.77
CA VAL A 19 7.96 -39.67 16.42
C VAL A 19 7.31 -38.29 16.54
N VAL A 20 8.07 -37.24 16.24
CA VAL A 20 7.54 -35.89 16.07
C VAL A 20 6.80 -35.89 14.75
N SER A 21 5.49 -36.14 14.80
CA SER A 21 4.59 -35.94 13.67
C SER A 21 4.64 -34.47 13.27
N GLY A 22 5.38 -34.17 12.21
CA GLY A 22 5.40 -32.84 11.60
C GLY A 22 4.00 -32.47 11.15
N GLY A 23 3.31 -31.65 11.95
CA GLY A 23 2.00 -31.12 11.60
C GLY A 23 2.13 -30.28 10.34
N ALA A 24 1.65 -30.79 9.21
CA ALA A 24 1.48 -30.00 8.01
C ALA A 24 0.56 -28.82 8.35
N SER A 25 1.11 -27.61 8.33
CA SER A 25 0.31 -26.40 8.51
C SER A 25 -0.65 -26.29 7.34
N ALA A 26 -1.95 -26.21 7.63
CA ALA A 26 -2.96 -26.03 6.59
C ALA A 26 -2.62 -24.78 5.76
N PRO A 27 -2.80 -24.82 4.43
CA PRO A 27 -2.56 -23.66 3.58
C PRO A 27 -3.39 -22.47 4.07
N SER A 28 -2.74 -21.31 4.19
CA SER A 28 -3.41 -20.06 4.59
C SER A 28 -4.57 -19.77 3.62
N THR A 29 -5.74 -19.51 4.18
CA THR A 29 -6.95 -19.15 3.43
C THR A 29 -6.98 -17.68 3.02
N ALA A 30 -6.00 -16.88 3.46
CA ALA A 30 -5.92 -15.47 3.11
C ALA A 30 -5.56 -15.30 1.62
N PRO A 31 -6.20 -14.38 0.90
CA PRO A 31 -5.85 -14.10 -0.49
C PRO A 31 -4.42 -13.56 -0.58
N SER A 32 -3.73 -13.89 -1.67
CA SER A 32 -2.41 -13.33 -1.97
C SER A 32 -2.51 -11.83 -2.29
N VAL A 33 -1.39 -11.10 -2.18
CA VAL A 33 -1.32 -9.67 -2.54
C VAL A 33 -1.77 -9.45 -3.99
N LYS A 34 -1.35 -10.33 -4.91
CA LYS A 34 -1.78 -10.28 -6.31
C LYS A 34 -3.31 -10.43 -6.43
N GLN A 35 -3.91 -11.41 -5.75
CA GLN A 35 -5.36 -11.62 -5.76
C GLN A 35 -6.14 -10.42 -5.21
N ILE A 36 -5.62 -9.77 -4.14
CA ILE A 36 -6.21 -8.54 -3.60
C ILE A 36 -6.18 -7.44 -4.66
N GLY A 37 -5.01 -7.15 -5.24
CA GLY A 37 -4.86 -6.12 -6.26
C GLY A 37 -5.74 -6.36 -7.48
N GLU A 38 -5.79 -7.61 -7.99
CA GLU A 38 -6.64 -7.98 -9.13
C GLU A 38 -8.12 -7.80 -8.81
N THR A 39 -8.56 -8.19 -7.61
CA THR A 39 -9.96 -8.02 -7.19
C THR A 39 -10.37 -6.55 -7.14
N ILE A 40 -9.51 -5.69 -6.58
CA ILE A 40 -9.76 -4.24 -6.50
C ILE A 40 -9.75 -3.62 -7.90
N ARG A 41 -8.75 -3.95 -8.72
CA ARG A 41 -8.68 -3.52 -10.12
C ARG A 41 -9.95 -3.87 -10.86
N ASP A 42 -10.41 -5.12 -10.81
CA ASP A 42 -11.57 -5.55 -11.59
C ASP A 42 -12.85 -4.81 -11.16
N ARG A 43 -13.00 -4.53 -9.86
CA ARG A 43 -14.10 -3.69 -9.33
C ARG A 43 -14.00 -2.25 -9.82
N PHE A 44 -12.81 -1.67 -9.81
CA PHE A 44 -12.54 -0.32 -10.31
C PHE A 44 -12.89 -0.20 -11.80
N ILE A 45 -12.38 -1.12 -12.62
CA ILE A 45 -12.63 -1.18 -14.07
C ILE A 45 -14.12 -1.31 -14.36
N ARG A 46 -14.84 -2.19 -13.64
CA ARG A 46 -16.32 -2.28 -13.76
C ARG A 46 -17.00 -0.95 -13.40
N SER A 47 -16.59 -0.31 -12.33
CA SER A 47 -17.15 0.97 -11.89
C SER A 47 -16.90 2.09 -12.91
N ALA A 48 -15.68 2.16 -13.47
CA ALA A 48 -15.33 3.15 -14.49
C ALA A 48 -16.13 2.95 -15.79
N ARG A 49 -16.32 1.69 -16.23
CA ARG A 49 -17.19 1.35 -17.36
C ARG A 49 -18.65 1.72 -17.11
N ALA A 50 -19.14 1.52 -15.88
CA ALA A 50 -20.49 1.95 -15.50
C ALA A 50 -20.67 3.49 -15.54
N CYS A 51 -19.59 4.25 -15.37
CA CYS A 51 -19.57 5.71 -15.61
C CYS A 51 -19.37 6.10 -17.09
N GLY A 52 -19.41 5.13 -18.00
CA GLY A 52 -19.32 5.32 -19.46
C GLY A 52 -17.90 5.55 -19.96
N ALA A 53 -16.86 5.06 -19.28
CA ALA A 53 -15.50 5.07 -19.81
C ALA A 53 -15.28 3.91 -20.80
N THR A 54 -14.65 4.21 -21.93
CA THR A 54 -14.04 3.22 -22.82
C THR A 54 -12.58 3.06 -22.42
N LEU A 55 -12.21 1.85 -22.02
CA LEU A 55 -10.90 1.55 -21.46
C LEU A 55 -10.09 0.72 -22.48
N PRO A 56 -9.01 1.27 -23.08
CA PRO A 56 -8.30 0.63 -24.20
C PRO A 56 -7.56 -0.64 -23.78
N PHE A 57 -7.24 -0.77 -22.50
CA PHE A 57 -6.65 -1.96 -21.89
C PHE A 57 -7.06 -2.02 -20.41
N VAL A 58 -6.82 -3.17 -19.77
CA VAL A 58 -6.94 -3.34 -18.33
C VAL A 58 -5.52 -3.52 -17.78
N PRO A 59 -5.06 -2.71 -16.81
CA PRO A 59 -3.69 -2.82 -16.32
C PRO A 59 -3.45 -4.19 -15.66
N ALA A 60 -2.26 -4.75 -15.84
CA ALA A 60 -1.87 -5.94 -15.11
C ALA A 60 -1.66 -5.61 -13.62
N VAL A 61 -1.56 -6.64 -12.78
CA VAL A 61 -1.14 -6.50 -11.38
C VAL A 61 0.05 -7.42 -11.16
N ALA A 62 1.16 -6.85 -10.71
CA ALA A 62 2.39 -7.57 -10.38
C ALA A 62 2.74 -7.39 -8.91
N VAL A 63 3.44 -8.38 -8.34
CA VAL A 63 4.03 -8.29 -7.00
C VAL A 63 5.54 -8.29 -7.15
N ASN A 64 6.17 -7.17 -6.82
CA ASN A 64 7.60 -6.99 -6.93
C ASN A 64 8.31 -7.69 -5.76
N PRO A 65 9.46 -8.36 -6.00
CA PRO A 65 10.27 -8.97 -4.96
C PRO A 65 11.18 -7.97 -4.23
N THR A 66 10.88 -6.67 -4.34
CA THR A 66 11.68 -5.58 -3.77
C THR A 66 11.70 -5.61 -2.25
N LYS A 67 12.77 -5.04 -1.68
CA LYS A 67 13.01 -4.95 -0.23
C LYS A 67 12.46 -3.66 0.40
N SER A 68 12.03 -2.70 -0.41
CA SER A 68 11.41 -1.45 0.04
C SER A 68 9.90 -1.44 -0.20
N ILE A 69 9.21 -0.45 0.36
CA ILE A 69 7.80 -0.17 0.02
C ILE A 69 7.76 0.38 -1.40
N ASP A 70 7.27 -0.44 -2.33
CA ASP A 70 7.11 -0.06 -3.73
C ASP A 70 5.70 -0.42 -4.20
N VAL A 71 4.87 0.62 -4.36
CA VAL A 71 3.52 0.54 -4.91
C VAL A 71 3.36 1.68 -5.89
N HIS A 72 3.13 1.36 -7.16
CA HIS A 72 2.99 2.36 -8.20
C HIS A 72 2.26 1.78 -9.43
N TYR A 73 1.65 2.66 -10.22
CA TYR A 73 1.32 2.39 -11.61
C TYR A 73 2.51 2.75 -12.51
N SER A 74 2.96 1.78 -13.31
CA SER A 74 4.02 1.98 -14.30
C SER A 74 3.42 2.32 -15.66
N PHE A 75 3.82 3.45 -16.23
CA PHE A 75 3.40 3.90 -17.56
C PHE A 75 4.04 3.08 -18.69
N ASP A 76 5.21 2.48 -18.44
CA ASP A 76 6.00 1.78 -19.46
C ASP A 76 5.41 0.40 -19.78
N ASP A 77 5.04 -0.37 -18.76
CA ASP A 77 4.49 -1.72 -18.92
C ASP A 77 2.98 -1.82 -18.60
N ARG A 78 2.37 -0.70 -18.17
CA ARG A 78 0.94 -0.57 -17.86
C ARG A 78 0.49 -1.51 -16.74
N THR A 79 1.35 -1.70 -15.74
CA THR A 79 1.11 -2.59 -14.60
C THR A 79 0.94 -1.79 -13.31
N VAL A 80 0.02 -2.22 -12.45
CA VAL A 80 0.00 -1.82 -11.03
C VAL A 80 0.95 -2.77 -10.29
N HIS A 81 2.07 -2.22 -9.84
CA HIS A 81 3.06 -2.92 -9.04
C HIS A 81 2.70 -2.80 -7.56
N LEU A 82 2.72 -3.94 -6.88
CA LEU A 82 2.54 -4.05 -5.44
C LEU A 82 3.77 -4.69 -4.81
N THR A 83 3.95 -4.52 -3.51
CA THR A 83 4.97 -5.25 -2.75
C THR A 83 4.31 -6.04 -1.61
N ASP A 84 4.78 -7.26 -1.38
CA ASP A 84 4.34 -8.11 -0.27
C ASP A 84 5.11 -7.77 1.02
N TRP A 85 4.42 -7.80 2.16
CA TRP A 85 5.03 -7.63 3.49
C TRP A 85 6.22 -8.57 3.71
N ALA A 86 6.10 -9.81 3.23
CA ALA A 86 7.16 -10.82 3.36
C ALA A 86 8.44 -10.42 2.62
N ASN A 87 8.35 -9.56 1.60
CA ASN A 87 9.50 -9.14 0.80
C ASN A 87 10.27 -7.99 1.44
N LEU A 88 9.64 -7.18 2.28
CA LEU A 88 10.26 -5.99 2.89
C LEU A 88 11.54 -6.33 3.68
N ASP A 89 12.45 -5.37 3.78
CA ASP A 89 13.57 -5.43 4.70
C ASP A 89 13.16 -5.10 6.15
N ALA A 90 14.12 -5.23 7.06
CA ALA A 90 13.89 -4.95 8.48
C ALA A 90 13.57 -3.48 8.74
N GLU A 91 14.19 -2.56 8.00
CA GLU A 91 13.99 -1.12 8.17
C GLU A 91 12.58 -0.70 7.76
N SER A 92 12.11 -1.13 6.58
CA SER A 92 10.77 -0.88 6.08
C SER A 92 9.72 -1.45 7.05
N ARG A 93 9.89 -2.69 7.52
CA ARG A 93 8.99 -3.28 8.53
C ARG A 93 9.01 -2.52 9.85
N ALA A 94 10.15 -2.03 10.30
CA ALA A 94 10.27 -1.23 11.51
C ALA A 94 9.53 0.12 11.36
N ALA A 95 9.65 0.78 10.21
CA ALA A 95 8.92 2.01 9.90
C ALA A 95 7.41 1.78 9.95
N ILE A 96 6.89 0.73 9.27
CA ILE A 96 5.47 0.39 9.32
C ILE A 96 5.02 0.03 10.74
N THR A 97 5.84 -0.70 11.49
CA THR A 97 5.53 -1.04 12.89
C THR A 97 5.37 0.22 13.72
N ALA A 98 6.28 1.18 13.60
CA ALA A 98 6.20 2.47 14.29
C ALA A 98 4.96 3.27 13.87
N TRP A 99 4.61 3.29 12.59
CA TRP A 99 3.39 3.94 12.08
C TRP A 99 2.13 3.28 12.64
N SER A 100 2.08 1.96 12.63
CA SER A 100 0.94 1.19 13.12
C SER A 100 0.69 1.46 14.60
N ALA A 101 1.72 1.67 15.42
CA ALA A 101 1.56 1.99 16.84
C ALA A 101 0.77 3.29 17.12
N LYS A 102 0.58 4.17 16.12
CA LYS A 102 -0.22 5.40 16.22
C LYS A 102 -1.69 5.19 15.80
N GLY A 103 -1.97 4.14 15.04
CA GLY A 103 -3.29 3.81 14.52
C GLY A 103 -3.24 2.51 13.72
N THR A 104 -3.99 1.49 14.17
CA THR A 104 -3.94 0.16 13.56
C THR A 104 -5.26 -0.33 12.99
N PHE A 105 -6.40 0.29 13.29
CA PHE A 105 -7.70 -0.39 13.19
C PHE A 105 -7.78 -1.72 13.97
N GLY A 106 -6.91 -1.92 14.97
CA GLY A 106 -6.75 -3.22 15.64
C GLY A 106 -5.97 -4.26 14.82
N LEU A 107 -5.37 -3.87 13.69
CA LEU A 107 -4.55 -4.75 12.85
C LEU A 107 -3.11 -4.86 13.38
N PRO A 108 -2.44 -6.00 13.18
CA PRO A 108 -0.98 -6.08 13.36
C PRO A 108 -0.26 -5.22 12.28
N PRO A 109 1.04 -4.93 12.43
CA PRO A 109 1.80 -4.15 11.44
C PRO A 109 1.68 -4.67 10.00
N GLU A 110 1.71 -5.99 9.81
CA GLU A 110 1.46 -6.62 8.50
C GLU A 110 0.05 -6.34 7.98
N GLY A 111 -0.96 -6.43 8.84
CA GLY A 111 -2.34 -6.13 8.47
C GLY A 111 -2.51 -4.66 8.09
N MET A 112 -1.84 -3.76 8.82
CA MET A 112 -1.81 -2.33 8.51
C MET A 112 -1.12 -2.05 7.16
N TYR A 113 0.00 -2.74 6.88
CA TYR A 113 0.67 -2.65 5.58
C TYR A 113 -0.25 -3.09 4.45
N ARG A 114 -0.91 -4.24 4.60
CA ARG A 114 -1.84 -4.77 3.58
C ARG A 114 -3.03 -3.84 3.37
N GLU A 115 -3.57 -3.28 4.45
CA GLU A 115 -4.68 -2.32 4.38
C GLU A 115 -4.27 -1.05 3.64
N MET A 116 -3.11 -0.48 3.94
CA MET A 116 -2.66 0.76 3.30
C MET A 116 -2.15 0.54 1.87
N PHE A 117 -1.18 -0.35 1.69
CA PHE A 117 -0.38 -0.48 0.47
C PHE A 117 -0.87 -1.54 -0.50
N ASN A 118 -1.62 -2.55 -0.05
CA ASN A 118 -2.16 -3.59 -0.94
C ASN A 118 -3.67 -3.45 -1.18
N SER A 119 -4.35 -2.61 -0.41
CA SER A 119 -5.78 -2.33 -0.55
C SER A 119 -6.01 -0.86 -0.85
N PHE A 120 -5.88 0.02 0.14
CA PHE A 120 -6.36 1.40 0.07
C PHE A 120 -5.76 2.21 -1.09
N ILE A 121 -4.45 2.06 -1.35
CA ILE A 121 -3.74 2.80 -2.40
C ILE A 121 -3.94 2.24 -3.82
N VAL A 122 -4.45 1.01 -3.98
CA VAL A 122 -4.61 0.42 -5.32
C VAL A 122 -5.50 1.27 -6.23
N PRO A 123 -6.65 1.82 -5.78
CA PRO A 123 -7.44 2.76 -6.58
C PRO A 123 -6.77 4.10 -6.87
N HIS A 124 -5.76 4.51 -6.08
CA HIS A 124 -4.92 5.67 -6.40
C HIS A 124 -4.05 5.35 -7.63
N GLU A 125 -3.39 4.20 -7.65
CA GLU A 125 -2.60 3.76 -8.82
C GLU A 125 -3.47 3.62 -10.09
N LEU A 126 -4.70 3.12 -9.90
CA LEU A 126 -5.67 3.07 -10.99
C LEU A 126 -6.17 4.46 -11.42
N GLY A 127 -6.03 5.48 -10.56
CA GLY A 127 -6.21 6.88 -10.92
C GLY A 127 -5.12 7.38 -11.87
N HIS A 128 -3.86 7.00 -11.65
CA HIS A 128 -2.77 7.26 -12.62
C HIS A 128 -2.99 6.55 -13.95
N TYR A 129 -3.51 5.32 -13.93
CA TYR A 129 -3.96 4.64 -15.15
C TYR A 129 -5.04 5.45 -15.90
N LEU A 130 -6.04 6.03 -15.22
CA LEU A 130 -7.04 6.88 -15.88
C LEU A 130 -6.40 8.15 -16.49
N GLN A 131 -5.44 8.75 -15.79
CA GLN A 131 -4.69 9.90 -16.31
C GLN A 131 -3.83 9.54 -17.53
N ASP A 132 -3.28 8.31 -17.56
CA ASP A 132 -2.51 7.79 -18.69
C ASP A 132 -3.36 7.65 -19.94
N ILE A 133 -4.47 6.92 -19.86
CA ILE A 133 -5.33 6.69 -21.02
C ILE A 133 -5.98 7.97 -21.55
N ALA A 134 -6.15 8.99 -20.70
CA ALA A 134 -6.62 10.31 -21.09
C ALA A 134 -5.53 11.21 -21.68
N GLY A 135 -4.25 10.79 -21.62
CA GLY A 135 -3.09 11.60 -22.04
C GLY A 135 -2.84 12.82 -21.16
N ARG A 136 -3.55 12.95 -20.03
CA ARG A 136 -3.51 14.13 -19.15
C ARG A 136 -2.27 14.19 -18.28
N TRP A 137 -1.72 13.03 -17.93
CA TRP A 137 -0.58 12.94 -17.00
C TRP A 137 0.60 13.85 -17.40
N LYS A 138 0.86 14.00 -18.71
CA LYS A 138 1.95 14.82 -19.25
C LYS A 138 1.77 16.32 -19.03
N GLY A 139 0.54 16.79 -18.89
CA GLY A 139 0.20 18.20 -18.73
C GLY A 139 -0.04 18.61 -17.27
N MET A 140 -0.02 17.66 -16.33
CA MET A 140 -0.30 17.92 -14.92
C MET A 140 0.99 18.22 -14.16
N SER A 141 0.91 19.15 -13.20
CA SER A 141 1.94 19.22 -12.15
C SER A 141 1.91 17.94 -11.32
N ARG A 142 3.03 17.58 -10.68
CA ARG A 142 3.11 16.37 -9.85
C ARG A 142 2.10 16.40 -8.72
N TRP A 143 1.96 17.54 -8.05
CA TRP A 143 0.91 17.77 -7.05
C TRP A 143 -0.49 17.48 -7.59
N ASN A 144 -0.84 18.01 -8.76
CA ASN A 144 -2.18 17.82 -9.32
C ASN A 144 -2.42 16.38 -9.77
N ALA A 145 -1.43 15.70 -10.32
CA ALA A 145 -1.53 14.29 -10.70
C ALA A 145 -1.80 13.41 -9.47
N GLU A 146 -1.00 13.58 -8.42
CA GLU A 146 -1.12 12.83 -7.16
C GLU A 146 -2.43 13.13 -6.42
N LEU A 147 -2.82 14.41 -6.33
CA LEU A 147 -4.07 14.80 -5.67
C LEU A 147 -5.30 14.31 -6.45
N GLU A 148 -5.28 14.34 -7.78
CA GLU A 148 -6.37 13.79 -8.59
C GLU A 148 -6.46 12.26 -8.46
N ALA A 149 -5.33 11.54 -8.45
CA ALA A 149 -5.30 10.11 -8.20
C ALA A 149 -5.88 9.78 -6.82
N ASN A 150 -5.54 10.56 -5.80
CA ASN A 150 -6.14 10.47 -4.47
C ASN A 150 -7.65 10.74 -4.46
N ARG A 151 -8.13 11.77 -5.17
CA ARG A 151 -9.57 12.04 -5.33
C ARG A 151 -10.28 10.87 -6.01
N ILE A 152 -9.69 10.27 -7.03
CA ILE A 152 -10.23 9.09 -7.73
C ILE A 152 -10.33 7.91 -6.77
N GLY A 153 -9.26 7.61 -6.03
CA GLY A 153 -9.23 6.48 -5.09
C GLY A 153 -10.25 6.62 -3.96
N ILE A 154 -10.33 7.81 -3.35
CA ILE A 154 -11.32 8.14 -2.31
C ILE A 154 -12.75 8.00 -2.86
N ALA A 155 -13.01 8.55 -4.06
CA ALA A 155 -14.33 8.47 -4.67
C ALA A 155 -14.71 7.03 -5.01
N PHE A 156 -13.77 6.20 -5.49
CA PHE A 156 -14.00 4.78 -5.72
C PHE A 156 -14.36 4.04 -4.44
N TRP A 157 -13.59 4.22 -3.37
CA TRP A 157 -13.86 3.56 -2.10
C TRP A 157 -15.21 3.98 -1.51
N ALA A 158 -15.61 5.24 -1.67
CA ALA A 158 -16.89 5.74 -1.20
C ALA A 158 -18.11 5.10 -1.92
N LEU A 159 -17.92 4.46 -3.07
CA LEU A 159 -18.96 3.68 -3.76
C LEU A 159 -19.16 2.29 -3.16
N GLN A 160 -18.17 1.79 -2.42
CA GLN A 160 -18.17 0.41 -1.97
C GLN A 160 -19.10 0.21 -0.76
N ARG A 161 -19.67 -0.98 -0.64
CA ARG A 161 -20.54 -1.33 0.49
C ARG A 161 -19.72 -1.93 1.63
N GLY A 162 -20.25 -1.86 2.85
CA GLY A 162 -19.63 -2.47 4.03
C GLY A 162 -18.38 -1.72 4.53
N PRO A 163 -17.51 -2.40 5.31
CA PRO A 163 -16.37 -1.76 5.97
C PRO A 163 -15.40 -1.04 5.02
N GLU A 164 -15.17 -1.59 3.83
CA GLU A 164 -14.27 -1.00 2.82
C GLU A 164 -14.74 0.39 2.35
N GLY A 165 -16.05 0.63 2.39
CA GLY A 165 -16.69 1.89 2.03
C GLY A 165 -16.67 2.96 3.12
N ASN A 166 -16.23 2.62 4.34
CA ASN A 166 -16.05 3.58 5.42
C ASN A 166 -14.76 4.40 5.24
N VAL A 167 -14.71 5.20 4.17
CA VAL A 167 -13.49 5.91 3.74
C VAL A 167 -13.00 6.91 4.77
N GLU A 168 -13.90 7.54 5.52
CA GLU A 168 -13.53 8.49 6.58
C GLU A 168 -12.67 7.81 7.64
N ALA A 169 -13.15 6.69 8.18
CA ALA A 169 -12.41 5.95 9.19
C ALA A 169 -11.10 5.38 8.60
N ARG A 170 -11.13 4.86 7.36
CA ARG A 170 -9.94 4.35 6.65
C ARG A 170 -8.86 5.42 6.53
N VAL A 171 -9.21 6.60 6.02
CA VAL A 171 -8.30 7.76 5.89
C VAL A 171 -7.80 8.22 7.25
N GLU A 172 -8.68 8.33 8.25
CA GLU A 172 -8.28 8.72 9.60
C GLU A 172 -7.16 7.81 10.08
N ASN A 173 -7.36 6.48 10.08
CA ASN A 173 -6.38 5.53 10.57
C ASN A 173 -5.06 5.53 9.79
N ILE A 174 -5.11 5.45 8.45
CA ILE A 174 -3.88 5.39 7.64
C ILE A 174 -3.09 6.69 7.65
N THR A 175 -3.64 7.77 8.18
CA THR A 175 -2.93 9.06 8.27
C THR A 175 -2.54 9.44 9.70
N ARG A 176 -2.86 8.62 10.73
CA ARG A 176 -2.51 8.90 12.14
C ARG A 176 -1.02 8.86 12.42
N PHE A 177 -0.23 8.21 11.57
CA PHE A 177 1.22 8.22 11.70
C PHE A 177 1.81 9.64 11.58
N LEU A 178 1.04 10.59 11.02
CA LEU A 178 1.39 12.00 10.98
C LEU A 178 0.98 12.81 12.21
N ASP A 179 0.27 12.21 13.18
CA ASP A 179 -0.22 12.97 14.33
C ASP A 179 0.97 13.50 15.14
N GLY A 180 1.12 14.83 15.17
CA GLY A 180 2.24 15.51 15.81
C GLY A 180 3.53 15.60 14.98
N VAL A 181 3.52 15.12 13.73
CA VAL A 181 4.67 15.26 12.82
C VAL A 181 4.63 16.65 12.18
N PRO A 182 5.69 17.47 12.33
CA PRO A 182 5.73 18.80 11.73
C PRO A 182 5.73 18.71 10.20
N SER A 183 5.26 19.78 9.55
CA SER A 183 5.37 19.91 8.10
C SER A 183 6.84 19.82 7.66
N PRO A 184 7.20 18.98 6.68
CA PRO A 184 8.53 18.97 6.09
C PRO A 184 8.78 20.16 5.16
N VAL A 185 7.74 20.98 4.89
CA VAL A 185 7.80 22.14 4.01
C VAL A 185 8.44 23.32 4.76
N PRO A 186 9.51 23.93 4.23
CA PRO A 186 10.13 25.12 4.82
C PRO A 186 9.15 26.29 4.97
N ALA A 187 9.40 27.14 5.97
CA ALA A 187 8.60 28.34 6.17
C ALA A 187 8.59 29.23 4.91
N GLY A 188 7.40 29.70 4.53
CA GLY A 188 7.20 30.53 3.34
C GLY A 188 6.99 29.76 2.03
N ASP A 189 7.17 28.44 2.01
CA ASP A 189 6.82 27.60 0.85
C ASP A 189 5.43 26.96 1.02
N THR A 190 4.81 26.55 -0.08
CA THR A 190 3.57 25.77 -0.04
C THR A 190 3.86 24.28 -0.26
N PRO A 191 3.04 23.36 0.28
CA PRO A 191 3.20 21.94 0.00
C PRO A 191 3.23 21.60 -1.50
N GLU A 192 2.41 22.28 -2.29
CA GLU A 192 2.37 22.13 -3.75
C GLU A 192 3.69 22.54 -4.41
N ALA A 193 4.18 23.73 -4.09
CA ALA A 193 5.41 24.25 -4.69
C ALA A 193 6.63 23.40 -4.28
N PHE A 194 6.72 23.01 -3.01
CA PHE A 194 7.78 22.13 -2.52
C PHE A 194 7.77 20.77 -3.23
N LEU A 195 6.61 20.09 -3.28
CA LEU A 195 6.51 18.78 -3.91
C LEU A 195 6.90 18.87 -5.39
N ASN A 196 6.32 19.80 -6.14
CA ASN A 196 6.60 19.96 -7.57
C ASN A 196 8.08 20.22 -7.86
N ARG A 197 8.77 20.98 -7.00
CA ARG A 197 10.20 21.29 -7.13
C ARG A 197 11.11 20.08 -6.90
N HIS A 198 10.73 19.18 -6.00
CA HIS A 198 11.61 18.11 -5.53
C HIS A 198 11.22 16.71 -6.01
N TYR A 199 10.03 16.53 -6.58
CA TYR A 199 9.51 15.22 -6.97
C TYR A 199 10.39 14.51 -8.00
N GLU A 200 10.94 15.23 -8.99
CA GLU A 200 11.70 14.59 -10.07
C GLU A 200 12.98 13.92 -9.54
N ALA A 201 13.73 14.64 -8.70
CA ALA A 201 14.91 14.09 -8.02
C ALA A 201 14.55 12.90 -7.13
N PHE A 202 13.48 13.05 -6.33
CA PHE A 202 12.95 11.95 -5.50
C PHE A 202 12.58 10.71 -6.34
N SER A 203 11.92 10.88 -7.48
CA SER A 203 11.51 9.77 -8.37
C SER A 203 12.70 9.02 -9.00
N ARG A 204 13.86 9.68 -9.13
CA ARG A 204 15.11 9.05 -9.55
C ARG A 204 15.90 8.41 -8.39
N GLY A 205 15.38 8.49 -7.16
CA GLY A 205 16.08 8.02 -5.96
C GLY A 205 17.25 8.91 -5.55
N GLU A 206 17.29 10.17 -6.00
CA GLU A 206 18.35 11.10 -5.62
C GLU A 206 18.16 11.56 -4.16
N PRO A 207 19.24 11.74 -3.40
CA PRO A 207 19.15 12.30 -2.06
C PRO A 207 18.63 13.75 -2.13
N GLY A 208 17.76 14.13 -1.21
CA GLY A 208 17.17 15.46 -1.20
C GLY A 208 16.23 15.71 -0.03
N PRO A 209 15.59 16.89 0.01
CA PRO A 209 14.68 17.26 1.09
C PRO A 209 13.34 16.51 1.02
N LEU A 210 13.00 15.95 -0.15
CA LEU A 210 11.92 14.99 -0.33
C LEU A 210 12.49 13.56 -0.34
N ASN A 211 11.99 12.71 0.56
CA ASN A 211 12.35 11.31 0.71
C ASN A 211 11.08 10.49 1.01
N ALA A 212 11.17 9.17 1.13
CA ALA A 212 10.01 8.30 1.33
C ALA A 212 9.15 8.67 2.56
N MET A 213 9.78 9.05 3.67
CA MET A 213 9.09 9.46 4.90
C MET A 213 8.33 10.77 4.70
N ASN A 214 8.99 11.79 4.17
CA ASN A 214 8.37 13.09 3.93
C ASN A 214 7.34 13.00 2.79
N TYR A 215 7.54 12.13 1.79
CA TYR A 215 6.57 11.88 0.73
C TYR A 215 5.27 11.29 1.29
N SER A 216 5.37 10.41 2.28
CA SER A 216 4.21 9.87 2.99
C SER A 216 3.43 10.98 3.72
N TRP A 217 4.10 12.05 4.18
CA TRP A 217 3.43 13.24 4.70
C TRP A 217 2.56 13.93 3.64
N PHE A 218 3.08 14.10 2.43
CA PHE A 218 2.33 14.68 1.31
C PHE A 218 1.13 13.82 0.91
N GLN A 219 1.30 12.50 0.81
CA GLN A 219 0.21 11.58 0.50
C GLN A 219 -0.90 11.63 1.54
N ALA A 220 -0.57 11.62 2.83
CA ALA A 220 -1.57 11.75 3.89
C ALA A 220 -2.25 13.14 3.92
N LEU A 221 -1.54 14.22 3.60
CA LEU A 221 -2.17 15.54 3.37
C LEU A 221 -3.17 15.49 2.20
N MET A 222 -2.81 14.84 1.09
CA MET A 222 -3.66 14.72 -0.08
C MET A 222 -4.86 13.79 0.15
N PHE A 223 -4.71 12.67 0.87
CA PHE A 223 -5.83 11.82 1.27
C PHE A 223 -6.84 12.59 2.12
N LYS A 224 -6.38 13.34 3.13
CA LYS A 224 -7.25 14.19 3.95
C LYS A 224 -7.95 15.26 3.11
N THR A 225 -7.25 15.83 2.12
CA THR A 225 -7.80 16.84 1.20
C THR A 225 -8.86 16.25 0.28
N ALA A 226 -8.55 15.16 -0.41
CA ALA A 226 -9.48 14.40 -1.25
C ALA A 226 -10.73 13.95 -0.47
N LEU A 227 -10.57 13.51 0.78
CA LEU A 227 -11.70 13.17 1.65
C LEU A 227 -12.61 14.36 1.91
N ARG A 228 -12.06 15.54 2.26
CA ARG A 228 -12.87 16.76 2.48
C ARG A 228 -13.64 17.17 1.24
N GLU A 229 -13.03 17.03 0.07
CA GLU A 229 -13.59 17.46 -1.21
C GLU A 229 -14.47 16.39 -1.89
N ARG A 230 -14.59 15.18 -1.33
CA ARG A 230 -15.20 14.00 -1.97
C ARG A 230 -16.58 14.24 -2.59
N ARG A 231 -17.40 15.12 -2.00
CA ARG A 231 -18.74 15.47 -2.52
C ARG A 231 -18.70 16.27 -3.83
N GLN A 232 -17.61 17.02 -4.07
CA GLN A 232 -17.42 17.84 -5.27
C GLN A 232 -16.83 17.05 -6.45
N HIS A 233 -16.23 15.89 -6.13
CA HIS A 233 -15.55 15.00 -7.05
C HIS A 233 -16.14 13.57 -7.00
N PRO A 234 -17.43 13.39 -7.33
CA PRO A 234 -18.00 12.04 -7.41
C PRO A 234 -17.27 11.22 -8.47
N PHE A 235 -17.17 9.91 -8.24
CA PHE A 235 -16.34 9.02 -9.06
C PHE A 235 -16.61 9.14 -10.57
N CYS A 236 -17.88 9.13 -11.00
CA CYS A 236 -18.19 9.26 -12.43
C CYS A 236 -17.80 10.61 -13.05
N LYS A 237 -17.75 11.70 -12.27
CA LYS A 237 -17.25 13.00 -12.77
C LYS A 237 -15.74 12.94 -13.00
N LEU A 238 -14.98 12.31 -12.10
CA LEU A 238 -13.53 12.12 -12.24
C LEU A 238 -13.21 11.15 -13.39
N VAL A 239 -14.00 10.09 -13.56
CA VAL A 239 -13.87 9.18 -14.71
C VAL A 239 -14.18 9.92 -16.01
N ALA A 240 -15.23 10.75 -16.06
CA ALA A 240 -15.57 11.54 -17.25
C ALA A 240 -14.47 12.52 -17.65
N LEU A 241 -13.79 13.11 -16.67
CA LEU A 241 -12.65 13.99 -16.86
C LEU A 241 -11.42 13.28 -17.46
N ASN A 242 -11.33 11.97 -17.24
CA ASN A 242 -10.22 11.09 -17.67
C ASN A 242 -10.67 10.02 -18.68
N LYS A 243 -11.63 10.35 -19.55
CA LYS A 243 -11.95 9.48 -20.70
C LYS A 243 -10.86 9.63 -21.75
N ALA A 244 -10.45 8.51 -22.35
CA ALA A 244 -9.63 8.55 -23.56
C ALA A 244 -10.34 9.39 -24.62
N ALA A 245 -9.59 10.28 -25.27
CA ALA A 245 -10.06 11.08 -26.40
C ALA A 245 -10.35 10.19 -27.62
#